data_AF-A0A402A1X3-F1
#
_entry.id   AF-A0A402A1X3-F1
#
_cell.length_a   1.000
_cell.length_b   1.000
_cell.length_c   1.000
_cell.angle_alpha   90.00
_cell.angle_beta   90.00
_cell.angle_gamma   90.00
#
_symmetry.space_group_name_H-M   'P 1'
#
loop_
_entity.id
_entity.type
_entity.pdbx_description
1 polymer ?
#
loop_
_entity_poly.entity_id
_entity_poly.type
_entity_poly.pdbx_seq_one_letter_code
_entity_poly.pdbx_strand_id
1 'polypeptide(L)'
;MACEKCNTAKGTQDIKDFLKKKPDVLKRIQAQVKAPLKDAAAVNATRWALFERLKAIGLPVECGSGGLTKYNRTLRELPKEHWIDACCVGTSTPAHLIIKAVKPLLVKATGHGRRKMCVTDRYGFPKQHKERKGSYLGYRTGDVVKAVTPKGTLQGRIAIRYRPSFRLGKTDIHPKYMRRLHRVDGYEYTKEGSA
;
A
#
# COMPACT_ATOMS: atom_id res chain seq x y z
N MET A 1 29.47 -4.81 -2.13
CA MET A 1 29.79 -4.45 -0.73
C MET A 1 31.03 -5.24 -0.32
N ALA A 2 31.98 -4.63 0.37
CA ALA A 2 33.19 -5.30 0.86
C ALA A 2 33.11 -5.47 2.38
N CYS A 3 33.85 -6.43 2.94
CA CYS A 3 34.05 -6.49 4.38
C CYS A 3 34.93 -5.32 4.85
N GLU A 4 34.86 -4.99 6.14
CA GLU A 4 35.62 -3.91 6.75
C GLU A 4 37.12 -3.99 6.44
N LYS A 5 37.74 -5.16 6.68
CA LYS A 5 39.17 -5.39 6.42
C LYS A 5 39.58 -5.07 4.98
N CYS A 6 38.78 -5.50 4.01
CA CYS A 6 39.04 -5.23 2.58
C CYS A 6 38.83 -3.75 2.24
N ASN A 7 37.83 -3.10 2.85
CA ASN A 7 37.58 -1.68 2.63
C ASN A 7 38.73 -0.82 3.18
N THR A 8 39.21 -1.13 4.39
CA THR A 8 40.35 -0.46 5.02
C THR A 8 41.65 -0.72 4.23
N ALA A 9 41.92 -1.96 3.83
CA ALA A 9 43.12 -2.31 3.06
C ALA A 9 43.14 -1.68 1.66
N LYS A 10 41.99 -1.56 1.00
CA LYS A 10 41.86 -0.84 -0.27
C LYS A 10 42.08 0.66 -0.06
N GLY A 11 41.46 1.22 0.99
CA GLY A 11 41.45 2.66 1.23
C GLY A 11 40.98 3.43 -0.02
N THR A 12 41.75 4.45 -0.39
CA THR A 12 41.49 5.33 -1.54
C THR A 12 42.02 4.79 -2.87
N GLN A 13 42.69 3.63 -2.91
CA GLN A 13 43.23 3.06 -4.15
C GLN A 13 42.13 2.71 -5.16
N ASP A 14 42.44 2.75 -6.45
CA ASP A 14 41.52 2.28 -7.49
C ASP A 14 41.30 0.76 -7.36
N ILE A 15 40.10 0.29 -7.70
CA ILE A 15 39.75 -1.12 -7.58
C ILE A 15 40.56 -2.02 -8.53
N LYS A 16 40.99 -1.50 -9.68
CA LYS A 16 41.83 -2.22 -10.65
C LYS A 16 43.23 -2.42 -10.09
N ASP A 17 43.78 -1.41 -9.44
CA ASP A 17 45.11 -1.46 -8.83
C ASP A 17 45.11 -2.38 -7.59
N PHE A 18 44.11 -2.22 -6.72
CA PHE A 18 43.97 -3.05 -5.52
C PHE A 18 43.78 -4.55 -5.84
N LEU A 19 43.07 -4.87 -6.92
CA LEU A 19 42.80 -6.25 -7.35
C LEU A 19 43.68 -6.72 -8.51
N LYS A 20 44.83 -6.06 -8.76
CA LYS A 20 45.75 -6.43 -9.85
C LYS A 20 46.17 -7.90 -9.81
N LYS A 21 46.36 -8.46 -8.61
CA LYS A 21 46.71 -9.88 -8.39
C LYS A 21 45.50 -10.82 -8.34
N LYS A 22 44.27 -10.31 -8.47
CA LYS A 22 43.00 -11.07 -8.41
C LYS A 22 42.05 -10.68 -9.56
N PRO A 23 42.45 -10.95 -10.82
CA PRO A 23 41.72 -10.48 -12.00
C PRO A 23 40.27 -11.02 -12.09
N ASP A 24 40.02 -12.24 -11.62
CA ASP A 24 38.67 -12.83 -11.65
C ASP A 24 37.70 -12.09 -10.72
N VAL A 25 38.18 -11.67 -9.54
CA VAL A 25 37.39 -10.89 -8.58
C VAL A 25 37.09 -9.51 -9.15
N LEU A 26 38.09 -8.88 -9.78
CA LEU A 26 37.92 -7.59 -10.46
C LEU A 26 36.87 -7.70 -11.57
N LYS A 27 36.93 -8.73 -12.41
CA LYS A 27 35.97 -8.97 -13.49
C LYS A 27 34.55 -9.15 -12.97
N ARG A 28 34.37 -9.92 -11.89
CA ARG A 28 33.06 -10.11 -11.24
C ARG A 28 32.49 -8.80 -10.69
N ILE A 29 33.30 -8.00 -10.00
CA ILE A 29 32.88 -6.70 -9.46
C ILE A 29 32.52 -5.74 -10.59
N GLN A 30 33.35 -5.65 -11.64
CA GLN A 30 33.07 -4.80 -12.79
C GLN A 30 31.79 -5.21 -13.53
N ALA A 31 31.52 -6.51 -13.64
CA ALA A 31 30.27 -7.01 -14.20
C ALA A 31 29.06 -6.57 -13.36
N GLN A 32 29.16 -6.59 -12.03
CA GLN A 32 28.10 -6.08 -11.14
C GLN A 32 27.91 -4.57 -11.25
N VAL A 33 28.99 -3.79 -11.34
CA VAL A 33 28.92 -2.33 -11.47
C VAL A 33 28.28 -1.91 -12.80
N LYS A 34 28.53 -2.66 -13.88
CA LYS A 34 27.94 -2.44 -15.20
C LYS A 34 26.53 -3.02 -15.34
N ALA A 35 26.05 -3.79 -14.37
CA ALA A 35 24.72 -4.38 -14.43
C ALA A 35 23.66 -3.26 -14.38
N PRO A 36 22.68 -3.26 -15.29
CA PRO A 36 21.68 -2.21 -15.33
C PRO A 36 20.74 -2.30 -14.13
N LEU A 37 20.57 -1.19 -13.41
CA LEU A 37 19.66 -1.09 -12.25
C LEU A 37 18.23 -0.78 -12.72
N LYS A 38 17.65 -1.64 -13.56
CA LYS A 38 16.36 -1.41 -14.22
C LYS A 38 15.23 -1.15 -13.22
N ASP A 39 15.15 -1.95 -12.16
CA ASP A 39 14.11 -1.81 -11.14
C ASP A 39 14.25 -0.49 -10.37
N ALA A 40 15.48 -0.12 -10.01
CA ALA A 40 15.74 1.17 -9.35
C ALA A 40 15.41 2.35 -10.28
N ALA A 41 15.73 2.24 -11.58
CA ALA A 41 15.37 3.23 -12.57
C ALA A 41 13.85 3.37 -12.72
N ALA A 42 13.10 2.28 -12.74
CA ALA A 42 11.64 2.30 -12.79
C ALA A 42 11.02 2.96 -11.55
N VAL A 43 11.53 2.64 -10.35
CA VAL A 43 11.09 3.27 -9.10
C VAL A 43 11.44 4.77 -9.09
N ASN A 44 12.65 5.15 -9.52
CA ASN A 44 13.04 6.55 -9.57
C ASN A 44 12.24 7.35 -10.60
N ALA A 45 11.97 6.79 -11.78
CA ALA A 45 11.15 7.42 -12.80
C ALA A 45 9.71 7.64 -12.30
N THR A 46 9.11 6.66 -11.63
CA THR A 46 7.77 6.79 -11.06
C THR A 46 7.73 7.79 -9.91
N ARG A 47 8.76 7.85 -9.06
CA ARG A 47 8.91 8.86 -8.00
C ARG A 47 8.94 10.29 -8.57
N TRP A 48 9.74 10.53 -9.62
CA TRP A 48 9.81 11.84 -10.27
C TRP A 48 8.50 12.21 -10.96
N ALA A 49 7.89 11.28 -11.68
CA ALA A 49 6.59 11.53 -12.32
C ALA A 49 5.50 11.87 -11.29
N LEU A 50 5.49 11.23 -10.12
CA LEU A 50 4.58 11.55 -9.03
C LEU A 50 4.88 12.94 -8.45
N PHE A 51 6.14 13.25 -8.20
CA PHE A 51 6.55 14.54 -7.66
C PHE A 51 6.13 15.71 -8.56
N GLU A 52 6.38 15.62 -9.87
CA GLU A 52 5.99 16.67 -10.82
C GLU A 52 4.47 16.84 -10.88
N ARG A 53 3.71 15.74 -10.84
CA ARG A 53 2.24 15.79 -10.76
C ARG A 53 1.73 16.46 -9.49
N LEU A 54 2.36 16.18 -8.34
CA LEU A 54 1.98 16.80 -7.08
C LEU A 54 2.33 18.29 -7.06
N LYS A 55 3.51 18.65 -7.58
CA LYS A 55 3.91 20.06 -7.74
C LYS A 55 2.94 20.85 -8.60
N ALA A 56 2.45 20.26 -9.68
CA ALA A 56 1.48 20.90 -10.58
C ALA A 56 0.14 21.27 -9.90
N ILE A 57 -0.17 20.70 -8.73
CA ILE A 57 -1.36 21.05 -7.93
C ILE A 57 -1.22 22.45 -7.30
N GLY A 58 0.01 22.99 -7.20
CA GLY A 58 0.27 24.31 -6.61
C GLY A 58 0.37 24.32 -5.09
N LEU A 59 0.40 23.16 -4.44
CA LEU A 59 0.64 23.03 -3.00
C LEU A 59 2.14 22.85 -2.71
N PRO A 60 2.64 23.29 -1.54
CA PRO A 60 4.00 22.98 -1.12
C PRO A 60 4.21 21.46 -1.04
N VAL A 61 5.21 20.96 -1.77
CA VAL A 61 5.59 19.54 -1.78
C VAL A 61 7.00 19.41 -1.25
N GLU A 62 7.16 18.62 -0.19
CA GLU A 62 8.45 18.22 0.36
C GLU A 62 8.71 16.73 0.09
N CYS A 63 9.97 16.41 -0.22
CA CYS A 63 10.44 15.04 -0.38
C CYS A 63 11.45 14.69 0.71
N GLY A 64 11.43 13.43 1.15
CA GLY A 64 12.40 12.88 2.09
C GLY A 64 13.06 11.60 1.57
N SER A 65 14.21 11.26 2.14
CA SER A 65 14.84 9.95 1.97
C SER A 65 14.41 9.02 3.10
N GLY A 66 14.46 7.71 2.87
CA GLY A 66 14.20 6.74 3.95
C GLY A 66 15.19 6.85 5.11
N GLY A 67 16.42 7.32 4.84
CA GLY A 67 17.41 7.64 5.86
C GLY A 67 16.98 8.82 6.74
N LEU A 68 16.47 9.90 6.13
CA LEU A 68 15.93 11.06 6.84
C LEU A 68 14.71 10.67 7.68
N THR A 69 13.80 9.86 7.14
CA THR A 69 12.65 9.34 7.90
C THR A 69 13.10 8.58 9.15
N LYS A 70 14.07 7.67 8.99
CA LYS A 70 14.64 6.93 10.11
C LYS A 70 15.32 7.86 11.12
N TYR A 71 16.11 8.82 10.66
CA TYR A 71 16.77 9.81 11.51
C TYR A 71 15.77 10.61 12.34
N ASN A 72 14.75 11.18 11.70
CA ASN A 72 13.71 11.96 12.36
C ASN A 72 12.93 11.15 13.40
N ARG A 73 12.61 9.90 13.08
CA ARG A 73 11.92 8.99 13.99
C ARG A 73 12.77 8.63 15.19
N THR A 74 14.06 8.32 14.97
CA THR A 74 15.00 7.98 16.05
C THR A 74 15.29 9.19 16.95
N LEU A 75 15.47 10.38 16.38
CA LEU A 75 15.68 11.62 17.14
C LEU A 75 14.53 11.92 18.12
N ARG A 76 13.31 11.47 17.79
CA ARG A 76 12.09 11.66 18.60
C ARG A 76 11.71 10.43 19.42
N GLU A 77 12.58 9.42 19.45
CA GLU A 77 12.37 8.16 20.19
C GLU A 77 11.05 7.45 19.84
N LEU A 78 10.61 7.57 18.57
CA LEU A 78 9.33 7.02 18.13
C LEU A 78 9.46 5.57 17.64
N PRO A 79 8.48 4.69 17.95
CA PRO A 79 8.49 3.31 17.48
C PRO A 79 8.28 3.25 15.96
N LYS A 80 8.76 2.17 15.34
CA LYS A 80 8.62 1.99 13.89
C LYS A 80 7.22 1.52 13.56
N GLU A 81 6.40 2.43 13.07
CA GLU A 81 5.08 2.14 12.49
C GLU A 81 4.90 2.91 11.18
N HIS A 82 4.13 2.37 10.24
CA HIS A 82 3.94 3.00 8.92
C HIS A 82 3.35 4.41 9.01
N TRP A 83 2.40 4.63 9.91
CA TRP A 83 1.77 5.95 10.10
C TRP A 83 2.70 6.93 10.82
N ILE A 84 3.59 6.45 11.69
CA ILE A 84 4.62 7.26 12.36
C ILE A 84 5.71 7.67 11.37
N ASP A 85 6.16 6.73 10.53
CA ASP A 85 7.14 7.00 9.46
C ASP A 85 6.59 8.10 8.53
N ALA A 86 5.28 8.12 8.24
CA ALA A 86 4.63 9.16 7.44
C ALA A 86 4.71 10.56 8.08
N CYS A 87 4.70 10.66 9.40
CA CYS A 87 4.89 11.93 10.12
C CYS A 87 6.35 12.40 10.14
N CYS A 88 7.32 11.54 9.80
CA CYS A 88 8.76 11.79 9.95
C CYS A 88 9.49 12.01 8.62
N VAL A 89 8.80 12.16 7.49
CA VAL A 89 9.41 12.08 6.15
C VAL A 89 10.37 13.24 5.84
N GLY A 90 9.99 14.47 6.17
CA GLY A 90 10.64 15.69 5.70
C GLY A 90 11.53 16.40 6.73
N THR A 91 12.30 17.37 6.27
CA THR A 91 12.99 18.35 7.13
C THR A 91 12.01 19.21 7.91
N SER A 92 10.78 19.40 7.40
CA SER A 92 9.72 20.12 8.10
C SER A 92 9.16 19.38 9.32
N THR A 93 9.66 18.18 9.64
CA THR A 93 9.18 17.41 10.80
C THR A 93 9.41 18.22 12.09
N PRO A 94 8.37 18.59 12.86
CA PRO A 94 8.51 19.39 14.08
C PRO A 94 9.32 18.68 15.16
N ALA A 95 9.96 19.41 16.07
CA ALA A 95 10.75 18.82 17.17
C ALA A 95 9.92 17.84 18.03
N HIS A 96 8.64 18.15 18.25
CA HIS A 96 7.71 17.31 19.01
C HIS A 96 6.50 16.94 18.15
N LEU A 97 6.13 15.66 18.17
CA LEU A 97 4.93 15.13 17.50
C LEU A 97 3.94 14.64 18.57
N ILE A 98 2.69 15.11 18.51
CA ILE A 98 1.62 14.60 19.37
C ILE A 98 1.05 13.34 18.72
N ILE A 99 1.52 12.19 19.18
CA ILE A 99 1.08 10.88 18.66
C ILE A 99 0.10 10.15 19.59
N LYS A 100 -0.15 10.71 20.79
CA LYS A 100 -1.10 10.14 21.76
C LYS A 100 -2.52 10.24 21.22
N ALA A 101 -3.32 9.20 21.45
CA ALA A 101 -4.72 9.09 21.01
C ALA A 101 -4.95 9.14 19.49
N VAL A 102 -3.90 9.00 18.67
CA VAL A 102 -4.04 8.84 17.22
C VAL A 102 -4.62 7.43 16.96
N LYS A 103 -5.74 7.38 16.25
CA LYS A 103 -6.34 6.12 15.78
C LYS A 103 -6.13 6.03 14.27
N PRO A 104 -5.06 5.36 13.81
CA PRO A 104 -4.78 5.29 12.39
C PRO A 104 -5.91 4.55 11.64
N LEU A 105 -6.17 5.00 10.42
CA LEU A 105 -6.98 4.25 9.47
C LEU A 105 -6.10 3.16 8.87
N LEU A 106 -6.38 1.91 9.22
CA LEU A 106 -5.72 0.76 8.63
C LEU A 106 -6.33 0.49 7.26
N VAL A 107 -5.47 0.46 6.26
CA VAL A 107 -5.84 0.21 4.86
C VAL A 107 -5.19 -1.08 4.41
N LYS A 108 -5.99 -2.08 4.07
CA LYS A 108 -5.51 -3.38 3.58
C LYS A 108 -5.90 -3.56 2.12
N ALA A 109 -4.95 -3.88 1.25
CA ALA A 109 -5.27 -4.27 -0.11
C ALA A 109 -5.97 -5.65 -0.12
N THR A 110 -7.20 -5.70 -0.61
CA THR A 110 -8.01 -6.93 -0.73
C THR A 110 -8.32 -7.32 -2.18
N GLY A 111 -8.03 -6.44 -3.14
CA GLY A 111 -8.27 -6.66 -4.57
C GLY A 111 -9.73 -6.52 -5.00
N HIS A 112 -9.98 -6.65 -6.31
CA HIS A 112 -11.28 -6.37 -6.94
C HIS A 112 -12.14 -7.63 -7.16
N GLY A 113 -12.19 -8.53 -6.16
CA GLY A 113 -12.97 -9.77 -6.21
C GLY A 113 -12.20 -10.97 -6.77
N ARG A 114 -12.93 -12.07 -7.03
CA ARG A 114 -12.35 -13.39 -7.40
C ARG A 114 -12.77 -13.79 -8.81
N ARG A 115 -11.82 -14.24 -9.63
CA ARG A 115 -12.09 -14.79 -10.99
C ARG A 115 -12.75 -16.17 -11.00
N LYS A 116 -12.79 -16.88 -9.85
CA LYS A 116 -13.45 -18.19 -9.72
C LYS A 116 -14.98 -18.01 -9.80
N MET A 117 -15.55 -18.44 -10.92
CA MET A 117 -16.97 -18.32 -11.26
C MET A 117 -17.83 -19.49 -10.77
N CYS A 118 -17.22 -20.57 -10.28
CA CYS A 118 -17.92 -21.71 -9.71
C CYS A 118 -17.54 -21.87 -8.24
N VAL A 119 -18.54 -21.98 -7.36
CA VAL A 119 -18.34 -22.45 -5.99
C VAL A 119 -18.35 -23.97 -6.05
N THR A 120 -17.26 -24.57 -5.60
CA THR A 120 -17.09 -26.03 -5.56
C THR A 120 -17.29 -26.55 -4.14
N ASP A 121 -17.64 -27.81 -4.00
CA ASP A 121 -17.60 -28.49 -2.71
C ASP A 121 -16.16 -28.82 -2.27
N ARG A 122 -16.02 -29.56 -1.16
CA ARG A 122 -14.71 -29.99 -0.62
C ARG A 122 -13.96 -30.95 -1.54
N TYR A 123 -14.65 -31.60 -2.48
CA TYR A 123 -14.10 -32.58 -3.43
C TYR A 123 -13.85 -31.97 -4.82
N GLY A 124 -14.23 -30.71 -5.03
CA GLY A 124 -14.03 -29.99 -6.29
C GLY A 124 -15.24 -30.01 -7.22
N PHE A 125 -16.35 -30.65 -6.86
CA PHE A 125 -17.55 -30.70 -7.70
C PHE A 125 -18.30 -29.35 -7.68
N PRO A 126 -18.84 -28.89 -8.83
CA PRO A 126 -19.64 -27.67 -8.92
C PRO A 126 -20.88 -27.71 -8.02
N LYS A 127 -21.05 -26.69 -7.16
CA LYS A 127 -22.26 -26.48 -6.34
C LYS A 127 -23.10 -25.30 -6.79
N GLN A 128 -22.44 -24.21 -7.20
CA GLN A 128 -23.13 -22.98 -7.59
C GLN A 128 -22.30 -22.20 -8.59
N HIS A 129 -22.93 -21.69 -9.64
CA HIS A 129 -22.32 -20.74 -10.57
C HIS A 129 -22.65 -19.31 -10.17
N LYS A 130 -21.65 -18.44 -10.26
CA LYS A 130 -21.80 -17.00 -10.06
C LYS A 130 -22.14 -16.34 -11.39
N GLU A 131 -22.95 -15.29 -11.34
CA GLU A 131 -23.16 -14.46 -12.52
C GLU A 131 -21.87 -13.77 -12.96
N ARG A 132 -21.69 -13.65 -14.28
CA ARG A 132 -20.57 -12.92 -14.90
C ARG A 132 -20.68 -11.40 -14.75
N LYS A 133 -21.88 -10.90 -14.51
CA LYS A 133 -22.09 -9.48 -14.23
C LYS A 133 -21.33 -9.14 -12.95
N GLY A 134 -20.77 -7.93 -12.87
CA GLY A 134 -20.06 -7.44 -11.67
C GLY A 134 -20.85 -6.40 -10.88
N SER A 135 -22.00 -5.99 -11.41
CA SER A 135 -22.85 -4.94 -10.88
C SER A 135 -24.33 -5.21 -11.13
N TYR A 136 -25.19 -4.68 -10.26
CA TYR A 136 -26.65 -4.77 -10.39
C TYR A 136 -27.29 -3.49 -9.83
N LEU A 137 -28.26 -2.93 -10.54
CA LEU A 137 -28.90 -1.63 -10.22
C LEU A 137 -27.91 -0.50 -9.91
N GLY A 138 -26.77 -0.48 -10.63
CA GLY A 138 -25.72 0.52 -10.46
C GLY A 138 -24.80 0.31 -9.24
N TYR A 139 -24.97 -0.76 -8.47
CA TYR A 139 -24.13 -1.11 -7.32
C TYR A 139 -23.15 -2.24 -7.65
N ARG A 140 -22.07 -2.38 -6.85
CA ARG A 140 -21.15 -3.53 -6.86
C ARG A 140 -21.04 -4.17 -5.49
N THR A 141 -20.76 -5.47 -5.44
CA THR A 141 -20.38 -6.14 -4.18
C THR A 141 -19.11 -5.50 -3.63
N GLY A 142 -19.14 -5.12 -2.36
CA GLY A 142 -18.06 -4.40 -1.69
C GLY A 142 -18.25 -2.87 -1.65
N ASP A 143 -19.22 -2.32 -2.38
CA ASP A 143 -19.57 -0.90 -2.23
C ASP A 143 -19.98 -0.63 -0.77
N VAL A 144 -19.53 0.50 -0.21
CA VAL A 144 -19.95 0.95 1.12
C VAL A 144 -21.19 1.81 0.96
N VAL A 145 -22.25 1.46 1.66
CA VAL A 145 -23.53 2.17 1.62
C VAL A 145 -23.96 2.59 3.01
N LYS A 146 -24.78 3.64 3.07
CA LYS A 146 -25.64 3.96 4.20
C LYS A 146 -27.08 3.63 3.81
N ALA A 147 -27.71 2.72 4.54
CA ALA A 147 -29.09 2.34 4.39
C ALA A 147 -29.93 3.01 5.47
N VAL A 148 -30.94 3.80 5.09
CA VAL A 148 -31.90 4.41 6.02
C VAL A 148 -33.24 3.72 5.81
N THR A 149 -33.61 2.85 6.74
CA THR A 149 -34.85 2.06 6.68
C THR A 149 -35.79 2.46 7.81
N PRO A 150 -37.09 2.11 7.74
CA PRO A 150 -38.02 2.34 8.85
C PRO A 150 -37.59 1.67 10.17
N LYS A 151 -36.78 0.61 10.10
CA LYS A 151 -36.27 -0.13 11.27
C LYS A 151 -34.96 0.44 11.82
N GLY A 152 -34.42 1.48 11.20
CA GLY A 152 -33.17 2.12 11.60
C GLY A 152 -32.18 2.33 10.46
N THR A 153 -31.02 2.88 10.83
CA THR A 153 -29.92 3.19 9.91
C THR A 153 -28.81 2.17 10.05
N LEU A 154 -28.35 1.63 8.92
CA LEU A 154 -27.24 0.68 8.85
C LEU A 154 -26.19 1.19 7.86
N GLN A 155 -24.92 0.97 8.16
CA GLN A 155 -23.81 1.35 7.29
C GLN A 155 -22.81 0.20 7.16
N GLY A 156 -22.30 -0.02 5.96
CA GLY A 156 -21.31 -1.06 5.71
C GLY A 156 -21.23 -1.47 4.26
N ARG A 157 -20.49 -2.56 4.01
CA ARG A 157 -20.33 -3.14 2.68
C ARG A 157 -21.52 -3.99 2.31
N ILE A 158 -21.96 -3.87 1.06
CA ILE A 158 -23.02 -4.71 0.50
C ILE A 158 -22.48 -5.92 -0.24
N ALA A 159 -23.24 -7.01 -0.24
CA ALA A 159 -23.09 -8.10 -1.20
C ALA A 159 -24.34 -8.23 -2.07
N ILE A 160 -24.13 -8.21 -3.38
CA ILE A 160 -25.20 -8.32 -4.38
C ILE A 160 -25.63 -9.77 -4.53
N ARG A 161 -26.95 -9.99 -4.66
CA ARG A 161 -27.57 -11.30 -4.91
C ARG A 161 -28.35 -11.37 -6.23
N TYR A 162 -28.09 -10.45 -7.18
CA TYR A 162 -28.79 -10.35 -8.49
C TYR A 162 -30.33 -10.31 -8.39
N ARG A 163 -30.81 -9.75 -7.29
CA ARG A 163 -32.21 -9.43 -6.99
C ARG A 163 -32.25 -8.03 -6.38
N PRO A 164 -33.39 -7.32 -6.36
CA PRO A 164 -33.51 -5.97 -5.79
C PRO A 164 -33.46 -5.97 -4.25
N SER A 165 -32.53 -6.73 -3.67
CA SER A 165 -32.25 -6.82 -2.24
C SER A 165 -30.79 -7.23 -2.05
N PHE A 166 -30.04 -6.38 -1.35
CA PHE A 166 -28.61 -6.56 -1.12
C PHE A 166 -28.33 -6.86 0.34
N ARG A 167 -27.37 -7.77 0.57
CA ARG A 167 -26.95 -8.16 1.91
C ARG A 167 -26.09 -7.05 2.50
N LEU A 168 -26.56 -6.41 3.56
CA LEU A 168 -25.81 -5.46 4.39
C LEU A 168 -25.67 -6.06 5.80
N GLY A 169 -24.46 -6.50 6.14
CA GLY A 169 -24.20 -7.26 7.38
C GLY A 169 -25.05 -8.55 7.43
N LYS A 170 -25.98 -8.61 8.39
CA LYS A 170 -26.89 -9.76 8.57
C LYS A 170 -28.27 -9.57 7.92
N THR A 171 -28.55 -8.40 7.36
CA THR A 171 -29.86 -8.02 6.82
C THR A 171 -29.82 -7.86 5.31
N ASP A 172 -30.94 -8.14 4.66
CA ASP A 172 -31.14 -7.93 3.23
C ASP A 172 -32.01 -6.67 3.06
N ILE A 173 -31.50 -5.67 2.33
CA ILE A 173 -32.13 -4.34 2.23
C ILE A 173 -32.37 -3.99 0.75
N HIS A 174 -33.53 -3.40 0.47
CA HIS A 174 -33.86 -2.93 -0.88
C HIS A 174 -33.00 -1.71 -1.26
N PRO A 175 -32.45 -1.63 -2.50
CA PRO A 175 -31.57 -0.54 -2.93
C PRO A 175 -32.19 0.87 -2.82
N LYS A 176 -33.52 0.97 -2.88
CA LYS A 176 -34.26 2.25 -2.65
C LYS A 176 -33.96 2.92 -1.32
N TYR A 177 -33.60 2.14 -0.30
CA TYR A 177 -33.25 2.66 1.03
C TYR A 177 -31.75 2.94 1.18
N MET A 178 -30.95 2.69 0.14
CA MET A 178 -29.50 2.79 0.19
C MET A 178 -28.99 4.03 -0.53
N ARG A 179 -27.98 4.66 0.07
CA ARG A 179 -27.11 5.64 -0.58
C ARG A 179 -25.69 5.13 -0.55
N ARG A 180 -25.05 5.05 -1.71
CA ARG A 180 -23.62 4.71 -1.80
C ARG A 180 -22.78 5.84 -1.20
N LEU A 181 -21.86 5.47 -0.31
CA LEU A 181 -20.85 6.34 0.27
C LEU A 181 -19.51 6.19 -0.45
N HIS A 182 -19.14 4.96 -0.79
CA HIS A 182 -17.86 4.62 -1.42
C HIS A 182 -18.01 3.48 -2.41
N ARG A 183 -17.33 3.58 -3.55
CA ARG A 183 -17.25 2.49 -4.53
C ARG A 183 -16.17 1.50 -4.11
N VAL A 184 -16.38 0.21 -4.37
CA VAL A 184 -15.33 -0.78 -4.16
C VAL A 184 -14.08 -0.43 -4.97
N ASP A 185 -12.96 -0.26 -4.29
CA ASP A 185 -11.67 0.19 -4.82
C ASP A 185 -10.54 -0.80 -4.59
N GLY A 186 -10.88 -1.99 -4.07
CA GLY A 186 -9.91 -3.05 -3.81
C GLY A 186 -9.17 -2.91 -2.49
N TYR A 187 -9.56 -1.97 -1.64
CA TYR A 187 -9.02 -1.84 -0.29
C TYR A 187 -10.08 -2.16 0.76
N GLU A 188 -9.64 -2.48 1.97
CA GLU A 188 -10.43 -2.60 3.19
C GLU A 188 -9.95 -1.55 4.18
N TYR A 189 -10.91 -0.91 4.86
CA TYR A 189 -10.67 0.21 5.75
C TYR A 189 -11.17 -0.15 7.14
N THR A 190 -10.27 -0.18 8.11
CA THR A 190 -10.60 -0.42 9.52
C THR A 190 -9.93 0.63 10.39
N LYS A 191 -10.48 0.89 11.58
CA LYS A 191 -9.80 1.71 12.59
C LYS A 191 -9.12 0.76 13.56
N GLU A 192 -7.88 1.06 13.93
CA GLU A 192 -7.25 0.35 15.03
C GLU A 192 -8.06 0.59 16.31
N GLY A 193 -8.39 -0.50 17.02
CA GLY A 193 -9.06 -0.39 18.31
C GLY A 193 -8.13 0.34 19.27
N SER A 194 -8.65 1.34 19.98
CA SER A 194 -7.90 1.97 21.08
C SER A 194 -7.46 0.87 22.05
N ALA A 195 -6.15 0.69 22.18
CA ALA A 195 -5.56 0.03 23.34
C ALA A 195 -5.97 0.77 24.62
#